data_AF-A0A7C3NID5-F1
#
_entry.id   AF-A0A7C3NID5-F1
#
_cell.length_a   1.000
_cell.length_b   1.000
_cell.length_c   1.000
_cell.angle_alpha   90.00
_cell.angle_beta   90.00
_cell.angle_gamma   90.00
#
_symmetry.space_group_name_H-M   'P 1'
#
loop_
_entity.id
_entity.type
_entity.pdbx_description
1 polymer ?
#
loop_
_entity_poly.entity_id
_entity_poly.type
_entity_poly.pdbx_seq_one_letter_code
_entity_poly.pdbx_strand_id
1 'polypeptide(L)'
;MNIENKTAMISLISEQAIPNVMAPLLVSPLPEKIICILPKDTDNPSQIDKDYERVYQGIESALSQICRNTNNAICMDIQAGETVLPYELNEIKEACRRERERCSSEGYTVIYNITGGTKIMAQAALADAKQGNCRVVYVDTESRQLIEIHPEFEAGNRFQEDKLRVIDVKHYLAAYGLGLRIFKGQQAGYSGSQKEIAEHFKEAACLIAMHKEGPNLVKKLFKTNEGKDKTYSKILNEFELSTSQRVLLEEVVITLNKGLNSISIQGDELAIYADGDLYKFWWENCWLEWYTFSVIEDLHMKPVTDWKYNLPWNDVKFTWDGSHSPLIDNQLDVAATRGGRLLICECKTGSGVTESEHLFQLSTIGKRLGAFADLVYVTDYPDLGNPFSRHEKAKKQSVRALALDILIVGLEQLPYLASYLQEPDKWLRKQKRQFGL
;
A
#
# COMPACT_ATOMS: atom_id res chain seq x y z
N MET A 1 -36.75 19.05 -20.94
CA MET A 1 -35.69 18.04 -21.04
C MET A 1 -34.49 18.61 -20.31
N ASN A 2 -34.14 18.07 -19.14
CA ASN A 2 -32.88 18.43 -18.49
C ASN A 2 -31.78 17.84 -19.36
N ILE A 3 -31.07 18.68 -20.12
CA ILE A 3 -29.80 18.28 -20.73
C ILE A 3 -28.87 18.10 -19.53
N GLU A 4 -28.54 16.85 -19.19
CA GLU A 4 -27.48 16.61 -18.21
C GLU A 4 -26.21 17.24 -18.77
N ASN A 5 -25.75 18.31 -18.12
CA ASN A 5 -24.53 18.98 -18.52
C ASN A 5 -23.35 18.04 -18.26
N LYS A 6 -22.64 17.69 -19.32
CA LYS A 6 -21.41 16.90 -19.24
C LYS A 6 -20.40 17.60 -18.35
N THR A 7 -19.55 16.84 -17.68
CA THR A 7 -18.53 17.41 -16.77
C THR A 7 -17.12 17.07 -17.23
N ALA A 8 -16.26 18.07 -17.25
CA ALA A 8 -14.83 17.93 -17.49
C ALA A 8 -14.04 18.38 -16.25
N MET A 9 -12.93 17.72 -15.96
CA MET A 9 -12.02 18.09 -14.89
C MET A 9 -10.67 18.54 -15.45
N ILE A 10 -10.20 19.71 -15.08
CA ILE A 10 -8.82 20.14 -15.31
C ILE A 10 -8.01 19.78 -14.06
N SER A 11 -6.96 18.98 -14.22
CA SER A 11 -6.15 18.44 -13.13
C SER A 11 -4.69 18.83 -13.29
N LEU A 12 -4.07 19.30 -12.21
CA LEU A 12 -2.65 19.66 -12.21
C LEU A 12 -1.79 18.45 -11.87
N ILE A 13 -0.84 18.10 -12.73
CA ILE A 13 0.05 16.95 -12.49
C ILE A 13 1.23 17.36 -11.60
N SER A 14 1.58 16.47 -10.67
CA SER A 14 2.76 16.54 -9.81
C SER A 14 3.32 15.14 -9.59
N GLU A 15 4.37 15.00 -8.79
CA GLU A 15 4.91 13.70 -8.36
C GLU A 15 3.88 12.85 -7.59
N GLN A 16 2.87 13.48 -6.99
CA GLN A 16 1.82 12.78 -6.25
C GLN A 16 0.66 12.40 -7.17
N ALA A 17 0.63 11.14 -7.59
CA ALA A 17 -0.35 10.64 -8.55
C ALA A 17 -1.77 10.49 -7.98
N ILE A 18 -1.86 9.98 -6.75
CA ILE A 18 -3.11 9.49 -6.17
C ILE A 18 -4.20 10.55 -6.02
N PRO A 19 -3.92 11.81 -5.61
CA PRO A 19 -4.95 12.84 -5.57
C PRO A 19 -5.62 13.10 -6.93
N ASN A 20 -4.88 12.94 -8.03
CA ASN A 20 -5.41 13.06 -9.40
C ASN A 20 -6.26 11.84 -9.82
N VAL A 21 -6.08 10.68 -9.16
CA VAL A 21 -6.96 9.51 -9.31
C VAL A 21 -8.19 9.62 -8.40
N MET A 22 -8.03 10.13 -7.18
CA MET A 22 -9.11 10.24 -6.19
C MET A 22 -10.12 11.33 -6.53
N ALA A 23 -9.67 12.52 -6.94
CA ALA A 23 -10.54 13.65 -7.24
C ALA A 23 -11.68 13.30 -8.21
N PRO A 24 -11.42 12.71 -9.40
CA PRO A 24 -12.49 12.40 -10.34
C PRO A 24 -13.47 11.33 -9.82
N LEU A 25 -13.03 10.46 -8.91
CA LEU A 25 -13.91 9.46 -8.28
C LEU A 25 -14.77 10.07 -7.17
N LEU A 26 -14.30 11.12 -6.49
CA LEU A 26 -14.99 11.71 -5.34
C LEU A 26 -16.02 12.77 -5.73
N VAL A 27 -15.79 13.51 -6.82
CA VAL A 27 -16.70 14.57 -7.27
C VAL A 27 -18.04 14.02 -7.74
N SER A 28 -19.06 14.89 -7.68
CA SER A 28 -20.37 14.68 -8.28
C SER A 28 -20.80 15.98 -8.96
N PRO A 29 -21.25 15.95 -10.23
CA PRO A 29 -21.25 14.79 -11.14
C PRO A 29 -19.84 14.24 -11.43
N LEU A 30 -19.76 12.96 -11.85
CA LEU A 30 -18.49 12.35 -12.28
C LEU A 30 -18.03 13.01 -13.58
N PRO A 31 -16.72 13.30 -13.76
CA PRO A 31 -16.22 13.85 -14.99
C PRO A 31 -16.19 12.77 -16.08
N GLU A 32 -16.72 13.10 -17.26
CA GLU A 32 -16.60 12.29 -18.47
C GLU A 32 -15.24 12.52 -19.15
N LYS A 33 -14.59 13.64 -18.84
CA LYS A 33 -13.31 14.05 -19.44
C LYS A 33 -12.38 14.60 -18.37
N ILE A 34 -11.10 14.23 -18.43
CA ILE A 34 -10.05 14.75 -17.55
C ILE A 34 -8.91 15.29 -18.42
N ILE A 35 -8.58 16.56 -18.22
CA ILE A 35 -7.47 17.25 -18.89
C ILE A 35 -6.34 17.46 -17.89
N CYS A 36 -5.21 16.84 -18.14
CA CYS A 36 -4.04 16.89 -17.27
C CYS A 36 -3.06 17.98 -17.74
N ILE A 37 -2.89 19.04 -16.95
CA ILE A 37 -1.87 20.08 -17.21
C ILE A 37 -0.51 19.57 -16.73
N LEU A 38 0.48 19.58 -17.62
CA LEU A 38 1.77 18.92 -17.42
C LEU A 38 2.91 19.95 -17.23
N PRO A 39 3.77 19.80 -16.21
CA PRO A 39 4.97 20.60 -16.11
C PRO A 39 5.97 20.29 -17.23
N LYS A 40 6.54 21.34 -17.83
CA LYS A 40 7.74 21.26 -18.67
C LYS A 40 8.98 21.03 -17.82
N ASP A 41 10.00 20.45 -18.42
CA ASP A 41 11.35 20.41 -17.86
C ASP A 41 11.89 21.83 -17.72
N THR A 42 12.38 22.18 -16.52
CA THR A 42 12.90 23.53 -16.24
C THR A 42 14.24 23.76 -16.91
N ASP A 43 15.05 22.71 -17.08
CA ASP A 43 16.34 22.75 -17.75
C ASP A 43 16.17 22.63 -19.28
N ASN A 44 15.08 21.99 -19.74
CA ASN A 44 14.72 21.90 -21.15
C ASN A 44 13.23 22.21 -21.42
N PRO A 45 12.84 23.50 -21.50
CA PRO A 45 11.45 23.92 -21.67
C PRO A 45 10.74 23.42 -22.93
N SER A 46 11.48 22.82 -23.88
CA SER A 46 10.91 22.21 -25.08
C SER A 46 10.36 20.80 -24.84
N GLN A 47 10.63 20.21 -23.67
CA GLN A 47 10.26 18.84 -23.32
C GLN A 47 9.36 18.82 -22.07
N ILE A 48 8.52 17.80 -22.01
CA ILE A 48 7.83 17.43 -20.77
C ILE A 48 8.87 16.79 -19.87
N ASP A 49 8.83 17.12 -18.58
CA ASP A 49 9.67 16.43 -17.63
C ASP A 49 9.20 14.98 -17.49
N LYS A 50 10.16 14.05 -17.66
CA LYS A 50 9.91 12.62 -17.78
C LYS A 50 9.25 12.02 -16.54
N ASP A 51 9.49 12.57 -15.36
CA ASP A 51 8.86 12.10 -14.14
C ASP A 51 7.36 12.45 -14.12
N TYR A 52 7.00 13.66 -14.55
CA TYR A 52 5.58 14.03 -14.67
C TYR A 52 4.87 13.32 -15.82
N GLU A 53 5.57 13.06 -16.94
CA GLU A 53 5.03 12.25 -18.03
C GLU A 53 4.73 10.82 -17.56
N ARG A 54 5.67 10.20 -16.83
CA ARG A 54 5.48 8.88 -16.22
C ARG A 54 4.27 8.87 -15.27
N VAL A 55 4.14 9.88 -14.41
CA VAL A 55 3.00 9.98 -13.48
C VAL A 55 1.68 10.17 -14.24
N TYR A 56 1.66 11.00 -15.29
CA TYR A 56 0.48 11.18 -16.14
C TYR A 56 0.04 9.87 -16.79
N GLN A 57 0.96 9.16 -17.45
CA GLN A 57 0.70 7.85 -18.06
C GLN A 57 0.23 6.83 -17.01
N GLY A 58 0.76 6.94 -15.79
CA GLY A 58 0.32 6.13 -14.66
C GLY A 58 -1.12 6.41 -14.24
N ILE A 59 -1.49 7.68 -14.08
CA ILE A 59 -2.86 8.12 -13.76
C ILE A 59 -3.84 7.66 -14.85
N GLU A 60 -3.49 7.86 -16.12
CA GLU A 60 -4.28 7.41 -17.27
C GLU A 60 -4.49 5.89 -17.23
N SER A 61 -3.42 5.13 -17.02
CA SER A 61 -3.47 3.66 -16.90
C SER A 61 -4.36 3.21 -15.74
N ALA A 62 -4.22 3.84 -14.56
CA ALA A 62 -5.00 3.51 -13.38
C ALA A 62 -6.50 3.78 -13.59
N LEU A 63 -6.86 4.98 -14.05
CA LEU A 63 -8.26 5.35 -14.30
C LEU A 63 -8.89 4.53 -15.43
N SER A 64 -8.13 4.23 -16.49
CA SER A 64 -8.59 3.36 -17.59
C SER A 64 -8.82 1.92 -17.13
N GLN A 65 -8.04 1.41 -16.18
CA GLN A 65 -8.28 0.10 -15.56
C GLN A 65 -9.52 0.11 -14.67
N ILE A 66 -9.73 1.18 -13.88
CA ILE A 66 -10.94 1.36 -13.06
C ILE A 66 -12.20 1.42 -13.92
N CYS A 67 -12.19 2.18 -15.02
CA CYS A 67 -13.33 2.28 -15.94
C CYS A 67 -13.70 0.91 -16.54
N ARG A 68 -12.70 0.11 -16.94
CA ARG A 68 -12.91 -1.25 -17.46
C ARG A 68 -13.48 -2.20 -16.40
N ASN A 69 -12.94 -2.16 -15.17
CA ASN A 69 -13.32 -3.06 -14.09
C ASN A 69 -14.71 -2.77 -13.51
N THR A 70 -15.24 -1.55 -13.74
CA THR A 70 -16.56 -1.12 -13.27
C THR A 70 -17.67 -1.37 -14.31
N ASN A 71 -17.41 -2.21 -15.33
CA ASN A 71 -18.35 -2.53 -16.41
C ASN A 71 -18.94 -1.27 -17.09
N ASN A 72 -18.11 -0.25 -17.31
CA ASN A 72 -18.49 1.06 -17.87
C ASN A 72 -19.47 1.88 -17.02
N ALA A 73 -19.73 1.52 -15.76
CA ALA A 73 -20.44 2.41 -14.83
C ALA A 73 -19.68 3.73 -14.62
N ILE A 74 -18.37 3.70 -14.84
CA ILE A 74 -17.49 4.87 -14.87
C ILE A 74 -16.81 4.89 -16.24
N CYS A 75 -16.92 6.02 -16.94
CA CYS A 75 -16.26 6.25 -18.22
C CYS A 75 -15.63 7.62 -18.20
N MET A 76 -14.30 7.69 -18.30
CA MET A 76 -13.54 8.92 -18.34
C MET A 76 -12.59 8.90 -19.54
N ASP A 77 -12.60 9.97 -20.31
CA ASP A 77 -11.62 10.26 -21.35
C ASP A 77 -10.49 11.08 -20.74
N ILE A 78 -9.32 10.46 -20.53
CA ILE A 78 -8.14 11.09 -19.94
C ILE A 78 -7.25 11.61 -21.06
N GLN A 79 -6.94 12.90 -21.05
CA GLN A 79 -6.14 13.55 -22.09
C GLN A 79 -5.00 14.37 -21.46
N ALA A 80 -3.86 14.36 -22.13
CA ALA A 80 -2.82 15.34 -21.90
C ALA A 80 -3.34 16.71 -22.38
N GLY A 81 -3.31 17.70 -21.49
CA GLY A 81 -3.56 19.09 -21.84
C GLY A 81 -2.27 19.81 -22.20
N GLU A 82 -2.32 21.13 -22.11
CA GLU A 82 -1.15 21.96 -22.31
C GLU A 82 -0.01 21.69 -21.32
N THR A 83 1.21 21.93 -21.80
CA THR A 83 2.45 21.85 -21.02
C THR A 83 2.89 23.25 -20.61
N VAL A 84 3.34 23.42 -19.37
CA VAL A 84 3.59 24.74 -18.77
C VAL A 84 4.90 24.76 -17.98
N LEU A 85 5.60 25.89 -17.95
CA LEU A 85 6.67 26.08 -16.98
C LEU A 85 6.06 26.20 -15.56
N PRO A 86 6.46 25.35 -14.60
CA PRO A 86 5.75 25.20 -13.32
C PRO A 86 5.78 26.42 -12.39
N TYR A 87 6.61 27.43 -12.71
CA TYR A 87 6.75 28.67 -11.94
C TYR A 87 6.34 29.93 -12.73
N GLU A 88 5.89 29.77 -13.99
CA GLU A 88 5.45 30.88 -14.83
C GLU A 88 3.93 31.09 -14.69
N LEU A 89 3.54 31.88 -13.69
CA LEU A 89 2.13 32.10 -13.30
C LEU A 89 1.21 32.43 -14.49
N ASN A 90 1.66 33.33 -15.39
CA ASN A 90 0.87 33.76 -16.53
C ASN A 90 0.69 32.65 -17.57
N GLU A 91 1.76 31.91 -17.89
CA GLU A 91 1.70 30.78 -18.82
C GLU A 91 0.69 29.72 -18.31
N ILE A 92 0.77 29.40 -17.02
CA ILE A 92 -0.14 28.42 -16.39
C ILE A 92 -1.59 28.91 -16.44
N LYS A 93 -1.83 30.19 -16.13
CA LYS A 93 -3.18 30.78 -16.15
C LYS A 93 -3.77 30.76 -17.57
N GLU A 94 -2.97 31.09 -18.59
CA GLU A 94 -3.41 31.07 -19.98
C GLU A 94 -3.69 29.64 -20.48
N ALA A 95 -2.85 28.67 -20.12
CA ALA A 95 -3.09 27.25 -20.42
C ALA A 95 -4.40 26.75 -19.79
N CYS A 96 -4.62 27.04 -18.51
CA CYS A 96 -5.90 26.72 -17.84
C CYS A 96 -7.10 27.35 -18.54
N ARG A 97 -6.98 28.62 -18.95
CA ARG A 97 -8.04 29.34 -19.65
C ARG A 97 -8.39 28.68 -20.97
N ARG A 98 -7.39 28.36 -21.79
CA ARG A 98 -7.58 27.74 -23.11
C ARG A 98 -8.24 26.37 -22.98
N GLU A 99 -7.79 25.55 -22.02
CA GLU A 99 -8.40 24.23 -21.80
C GLU A 99 -9.84 24.34 -21.29
N ARG A 100 -10.13 25.27 -20.38
CA ARG A 100 -11.50 25.54 -19.94
C ARG A 100 -12.38 25.98 -21.11
N GLU A 101 -11.95 26.97 -21.87
CA GLU A 101 -12.70 27.50 -23.02
C GLU A 101 -12.96 26.41 -24.06
N ARG A 102 -11.97 25.56 -24.33
CA ARG A 102 -12.12 24.36 -25.17
C ARG A 102 -13.21 23.44 -24.63
N CYS A 103 -13.12 23.00 -23.38
CA CYS A 103 -14.13 22.13 -22.77
C CYS A 103 -15.53 22.77 -22.75
N SER A 104 -15.64 24.06 -22.42
CA SER A 104 -16.92 24.77 -22.42
C SER A 104 -17.52 24.88 -23.82
N SER A 105 -16.71 25.07 -24.87
CA SER A 105 -17.18 25.08 -26.26
C SER A 105 -17.72 23.72 -26.73
N GLU A 106 -17.22 22.64 -26.12
CA GLU A 106 -17.70 21.26 -26.33
C GLU A 106 -18.92 20.91 -25.46
N GLY A 107 -19.43 21.86 -24.66
CA GLY A 107 -20.62 21.69 -23.82
C GLY A 107 -20.36 21.12 -22.42
N TYR A 108 -19.11 21.11 -21.96
CA TYR A 108 -18.78 20.64 -20.61
C TYR A 108 -18.84 21.76 -19.56
N THR A 109 -19.37 21.42 -18.38
CA THR A 109 -19.12 22.16 -17.14
C THR A 109 -17.76 21.76 -16.59
N VAL A 110 -16.94 22.75 -16.24
CA VAL A 110 -15.53 22.53 -15.85
C VAL A 110 -15.35 22.58 -14.33
N ILE A 111 -14.62 21.60 -13.79
CA ILE A 111 -14.16 21.51 -12.41
C ILE A 111 -12.63 21.51 -12.40
N TYR A 112 -12.00 22.19 -11.45
CA TYR A 112 -10.56 22.16 -11.27
C TYR A 112 -10.19 21.30 -10.07
N ASN A 113 -9.27 20.36 -10.26
CA ASN A 113 -8.55 19.71 -9.17
C ASN A 113 -7.19 20.38 -9.00
N ILE A 114 -7.02 21.13 -7.91
CA ILE A 114 -5.79 21.88 -7.62
C ILE A 114 -4.90 21.20 -6.58
N THR A 115 -5.11 19.91 -6.31
CA THR A 115 -4.32 19.18 -5.31
C THR A 115 -2.88 18.95 -5.76
N GLY A 116 -2.66 18.75 -7.05
CA GLY A 116 -1.33 18.61 -7.65
C GLY A 116 -0.75 19.93 -8.18
N GLY A 117 0.29 19.80 -9.01
CA GLY A 117 1.13 20.91 -9.46
C GLY A 117 1.97 21.52 -8.34
N THR A 118 2.76 22.54 -8.69
CA THR A 118 3.39 23.41 -7.69
C THR A 118 2.33 24.32 -7.05
N LYS A 119 2.67 24.95 -5.92
CA LYS A 119 1.81 25.98 -5.31
C LYS A 119 1.47 27.12 -6.27
N ILE A 120 2.41 27.48 -7.15
CA ILE A 120 2.21 28.52 -8.18
C ILE A 120 1.20 28.05 -9.23
N MET A 121 1.28 26.79 -9.66
CA MET A 121 0.29 26.21 -10.56
C MET A 121 -1.11 26.17 -9.94
N ALA A 122 -1.22 25.70 -8.69
CA ALA A 122 -2.49 25.65 -7.97
C ALA A 122 -3.11 27.06 -7.82
N GLN A 123 -2.29 28.07 -7.53
CA GLN A 123 -2.75 29.46 -7.44
C GLN A 123 -3.21 30.02 -8.80
N ALA A 124 -2.47 29.76 -9.88
CA ALA A 124 -2.85 30.17 -11.24
C ALA A 124 -4.17 29.53 -11.68
N ALA A 125 -4.31 28.22 -11.45
CA ALA A 125 -5.52 27.47 -11.76
C ALA A 125 -6.73 27.97 -10.96
N LEU A 126 -6.56 28.24 -9.66
CA LEU A 126 -7.61 28.84 -8.83
C LEU A 126 -8.02 30.23 -9.33
N ALA A 127 -7.05 31.06 -9.73
CA ALA A 127 -7.32 32.40 -10.24
C ALA A 127 -8.11 32.35 -11.57
N ASP A 128 -7.75 31.43 -12.46
CA ASP A 128 -8.50 31.21 -13.69
C ASP A 128 -9.91 30.65 -13.38
N ALA A 129 -10.02 29.61 -12.56
CA ALA A 129 -11.31 29.01 -12.20
C ALA A 129 -12.30 30.02 -11.62
N LYS A 130 -11.85 30.92 -10.72
CA LYS A 130 -12.67 32.03 -10.20
C LYS A 130 -13.17 32.95 -11.30
N GLN A 131 -12.31 33.30 -12.26
CA GLN A 131 -12.67 34.15 -13.39
C GLN A 131 -13.74 33.50 -14.29
N GLY A 132 -13.70 32.17 -14.44
CA GLY A 132 -14.69 31.40 -15.20
C GLY A 132 -15.88 30.91 -14.38
N ASN A 133 -15.99 31.30 -13.11
CA ASN A 133 -16.98 30.79 -12.15
C ASN A 133 -17.04 29.24 -12.10
N CYS A 134 -15.88 28.58 -12.22
CA CYS A 134 -15.76 27.13 -12.22
C CYS A 134 -15.61 26.58 -10.81
N ARG A 135 -16.05 25.35 -10.59
CA ARG A 135 -15.90 24.67 -9.30
C ARG A 135 -14.43 24.29 -9.07
N VAL A 136 -13.96 24.39 -7.83
CA VAL A 136 -12.57 24.05 -7.48
C VAL A 136 -12.54 23.12 -6.29
N VAL A 137 -11.83 22.00 -6.42
CA VAL A 137 -11.70 20.98 -5.38
C VAL A 137 -10.24 20.72 -5.01
N TYR A 138 -10.04 20.31 -3.76
CA TYR A 138 -8.78 19.88 -3.19
C TYR A 138 -8.97 18.59 -2.38
N VAL A 139 -8.13 17.59 -2.62
CA VAL A 139 -8.17 16.30 -1.93
C VAL A 139 -7.26 16.37 -0.69
N ASP A 140 -7.87 16.60 0.47
CA ASP A 140 -7.18 16.48 1.76
C ASP A 140 -7.21 15.03 2.23
N THR A 141 -6.13 14.32 1.94
CA THR A 141 -5.98 12.91 2.33
C THR A 141 -5.71 12.72 3.83
N GLU A 142 -5.20 13.72 4.54
CA GLU A 142 -4.92 13.61 5.98
C GLU A 142 -6.23 13.71 6.76
N SER A 143 -7.04 14.73 6.46
CA SER A 143 -8.37 14.90 7.09
C SER A 143 -9.45 14.04 6.43
N ARG A 144 -9.13 13.36 5.33
CA ARG A 144 -10.04 12.53 4.52
C ARG A 144 -11.24 13.31 3.98
N GLN A 145 -10.97 14.47 3.38
CA GLN A 145 -11.99 15.39 2.92
C GLN A 145 -11.73 15.83 1.48
N LEU A 146 -12.79 15.88 0.68
CA LEU A 146 -12.78 16.63 -0.56
C LEU A 146 -13.26 18.05 -0.24
N ILE A 147 -12.32 18.99 -0.19
CA ILE A 147 -12.59 20.39 0.12
C ILE A 147 -13.04 21.10 -1.15
N GLU A 148 -14.19 21.74 -1.10
CA GLU A 148 -14.65 22.64 -2.16
C GLU A 148 -14.17 24.06 -1.83
N ILE A 149 -13.31 24.61 -2.68
CA ILE A 149 -12.64 25.91 -2.47
C ILE A 149 -13.44 27.04 -3.13
N HIS A 150 -14.18 26.74 -4.19
CA HIS A 150 -14.97 27.68 -4.97
C HIS A 150 -16.17 26.92 -5.59
N PRO A 151 -17.40 27.50 -5.64
CA PRO A 151 -17.77 28.91 -5.45
C PRO A 151 -17.76 29.42 -4.00
N GLU A 152 -18.14 28.59 -3.05
CA GLU A 152 -18.06 28.88 -1.63
C GLU A 152 -17.08 27.91 -0.99
N PHE A 153 -16.31 28.40 -0.01
CA PHE A 153 -15.48 27.51 0.78
C PHE A 153 -16.38 26.68 1.68
N GLU A 154 -16.49 25.39 1.39
CA GLU A 154 -17.19 24.44 2.25
C GLU A 154 -16.17 23.53 2.91
N ALA A 155 -16.26 23.40 4.24
CA ALA A 155 -15.51 22.40 4.98
C ALA A 155 -15.78 21.04 4.31
N GLY A 156 -14.72 20.42 3.78
CA GLY A 156 -14.87 19.37 2.78
C GLY A 156 -15.74 18.21 3.26
N ASN A 157 -16.55 17.68 2.35
CA ASN A 157 -17.27 16.45 2.61
C ASN A 157 -16.27 15.33 2.88
N ARG A 158 -16.50 14.54 3.93
CA ARG A 158 -15.70 13.34 4.15
C ARG A 158 -15.72 12.47 2.90
N PHE A 159 -14.60 11.82 2.61
CA PHE A 159 -14.51 10.90 1.48
C PHE A 159 -15.67 9.90 1.52
N GLN A 160 -16.28 9.69 0.36
CA GLN A 160 -17.19 8.58 0.15
C GLN A 160 -16.34 7.35 -0.11
N GLU A 161 -15.97 6.66 0.96
CA GLU A 161 -14.93 5.62 0.97
C GLU A 161 -15.23 4.48 0.00
N ASP A 162 -16.51 4.13 -0.16
CA ASP A 162 -16.95 3.15 -1.15
C ASP A 162 -16.56 3.53 -2.59
N LYS A 163 -16.52 4.82 -2.93
CA LYS A 163 -16.05 5.28 -4.24
C LYS A 163 -14.54 5.10 -4.44
N LEU A 164 -13.77 5.06 -3.35
CA LEU A 164 -12.32 4.88 -3.37
C LEU A 164 -11.90 3.41 -3.29
N ARG A 165 -12.81 2.49 -2.94
CA ARG A 165 -12.53 1.05 -2.88
C ARG A 165 -12.14 0.45 -4.23
N VAL A 166 -12.50 1.11 -5.34
CA VAL A 166 -12.05 0.70 -6.67
C VAL A 166 -10.54 0.85 -6.87
N ILE A 167 -9.85 1.63 -6.05
CA ILE A 167 -8.39 1.79 -6.07
C ILE A 167 -7.76 0.68 -5.23
N ASP A 168 -7.49 -0.48 -5.83
CA ASP A 168 -6.67 -1.54 -5.22
C ASP A 168 -5.15 -1.28 -5.35
N VAL A 169 -4.31 -2.19 -4.83
CA VAL A 169 -2.84 -2.10 -4.89
C VAL A 169 -2.34 -1.98 -6.34
N LYS A 170 -2.95 -2.67 -7.31
CA LYS A 170 -2.56 -2.59 -8.72
C LYS A 170 -2.84 -1.22 -9.31
N HIS A 171 -4.01 -0.66 -9.05
CA HIS A 171 -4.33 0.69 -9.52
C HIS A 171 -3.40 1.72 -8.88
N TYR A 172 -3.07 1.54 -7.59
CA TYR A 172 -2.15 2.42 -6.88
C TYR A 172 -0.75 2.37 -7.50
N LEU A 173 -0.18 1.18 -7.73
CA LEU A 173 1.13 1.04 -8.39
C LEU A 173 1.11 1.59 -9.83
N ALA A 174 0.04 1.30 -10.57
CA ALA A 174 -0.15 1.81 -11.93
C ALA A 174 -0.15 3.34 -11.95
N ALA A 175 -0.78 4.00 -10.96
CA ALA A 175 -0.83 5.46 -10.86
C ALA A 175 0.57 6.11 -10.81
N TYR A 176 1.57 5.42 -10.26
CA TYR A 176 2.97 5.87 -10.22
C TYR A 176 3.80 5.39 -11.42
N GLY A 177 3.16 4.87 -12.46
CA GLY A 177 3.80 4.34 -13.66
C GLY A 177 4.56 3.03 -13.43
N LEU A 178 4.22 2.27 -12.38
CA LEU A 178 4.93 1.04 -12.02
C LEU A 178 4.23 -0.18 -12.61
N GLY A 179 4.99 -0.98 -13.35
CA GLY A 179 4.54 -2.25 -13.91
C GLY A 179 4.60 -3.38 -12.89
N LEU A 180 3.46 -3.98 -12.59
CA LEU A 180 3.36 -5.25 -11.87
C LEU A 180 3.91 -6.39 -12.75
N ARG A 181 4.88 -7.14 -12.23
CA ARG A 181 5.48 -8.29 -12.94
C ARG A 181 4.87 -9.61 -12.49
N ILE A 182 4.73 -9.79 -11.18
CA ILE A 182 4.19 -11.01 -10.58
C ILE A 182 3.29 -10.60 -9.42
N PHE A 183 2.14 -11.25 -9.36
CA PHE A 183 1.22 -11.17 -8.24
C PHE A 183 0.87 -12.58 -7.79
N LYS A 184 1.17 -12.91 -6.54
CA LYS A 184 0.52 -14.00 -5.83
C LYS A 184 -0.53 -13.38 -4.91
N GLY A 185 -1.64 -12.92 -5.47
CA GLY A 185 -2.82 -12.67 -4.65
C GLY A 185 -3.35 -14.00 -4.20
N GLN A 186 -3.33 -14.26 -2.90
CA GLN A 186 -3.83 -15.53 -2.39
C GLN A 186 -5.32 -15.83 -2.66
N GLN A 187 -6.05 -14.94 -3.34
CA GLN A 187 -7.39 -15.23 -3.85
C GLN A 187 -7.59 -15.05 -5.35
N ALA A 188 -6.72 -14.34 -6.07
CA ALA A 188 -6.92 -14.11 -7.52
C ALA A 188 -6.33 -15.22 -8.40
N GLY A 189 -5.38 -16.01 -7.87
CA GLY A 189 -4.70 -17.10 -8.60
C GLY A 189 -5.03 -18.50 -8.13
N TYR A 190 -5.59 -18.66 -6.93
CA TYR A 190 -5.88 -19.98 -6.36
C TYR A 190 -7.33 -20.39 -6.65
N SER A 191 -7.50 -21.56 -7.26
CA SER A 191 -8.81 -22.15 -7.54
C SER A 191 -8.97 -23.47 -6.79
N GLY A 192 -10.18 -23.74 -6.30
CA GLY A 192 -10.51 -24.98 -5.59
C GLY A 192 -9.62 -25.23 -4.37
N SER A 193 -8.99 -26.40 -4.33
CA SER A 193 -8.19 -26.90 -3.20
C SER A 193 -7.04 -25.99 -2.77
N GLN A 194 -6.50 -25.17 -3.66
CA GLN A 194 -5.38 -24.30 -3.29
C GLN A 194 -5.80 -23.15 -2.36
N LYS A 195 -7.07 -22.69 -2.46
CA LYS A 195 -7.61 -21.69 -1.54
C LYS A 195 -7.75 -22.28 -0.14
N GLU A 196 -8.24 -23.52 -0.03
CA GLU A 196 -8.36 -24.25 1.23
C GLU A 196 -6.99 -24.45 1.90
N ILE A 197 -5.96 -24.82 1.12
CA ILE A 197 -4.58 -24.92 1.62
C ILE A 197 -4.08 -23.57 2.17
N ALA A 198 -4.36 -22.46 1.47
CA ALA A 198 -3.99 -21.12 1.94
C ALA A 198 -4.69 -20.75 3.26
N GLU A 199 -5.94 -21.17 3.47
CA GLU A 199 -6.63 -21.00 4.77
C GLU A 199 -5.88 -21.70 5.90
N HIS A 200 -5.37 -22.91 5.68
CA HIS A 200 -4.62 -23.65 6.70
C HIS A 200 -3.28 -22.99 7.03
N PHE A 201 -2.59 -22.38 6.05
CA PHE A 201 -1.40 -21.59 6.33
C PHE A 201 -1.70 -20.34 7.17
N LYS A 202 -2.82 -19.64 6.89
CA LYS A 202 -3.26 -18.50 7.70
C LYS A 202 -3.62 -18.93 9.13
N GLU A 203 -4.38 -20.01 9.29
CA GLU A 203 -4.75 -20.56 10.60
C GLU A 203 -3.48 -20.94 11.40
N ALA A 204 -2.54 -21.64 10.78
CA ALA A 204 -1.26 -22.01 11.40
C ALA A 204 -0.42 -20.78 11.78
N ALA A 205 -0.33 -19.78 10.90
CA ALA A 205 0.38 -18.52 11.18
C ALA A 205 -0.24 -17.77 12.36
N CYS A 206 -1.57 -17.74 12.46
CA CYS A 206 -2.29 -17.17 13.59
C CYS A 206 -1.98 -17.92 14.89
N LEU A 207 -1.96 -19.25 14.90
CA LEU A 207 -1.57 -20.04 16.08
C LEU A 207 -0.15 -19.66 16.55
N ILE A 208 0.80 -19.56 15.62
CA ILE A 208 2.19 -19.17 15.93
C ILE A 208 2.23 -17.75 16.50
N ALA A 209 1.62 -16.76 15.84
CA ALA A 209 1.71 -15.35 16.22
C ALA A 209 1.02 -15.03 17.56
N MET A 210 -0.12 -15.69 17.83
CA MET A 210 -0.95 -15.44 19.01
C MET A 210 -0.42 -16.16 20.26
N HIS A 211 0.36 -17.23 20.08
CA HIS A 211 0.91 -17.98 21.20
C HIS A 211 2.23 -17.36 21.68
N LYS A 212 2.36 -17.13 23.00
CA LYS A 212 3.53 -16.50 23.63
C LYS A 212 4.88 -17.14 23.27
N GLU A 213 4.89 -18.46 23.07
CA GLU A 213 6.10 -19.23 22.72
C GLU A 213 6.21 -19.54 21.23
N GLY A 214 5.24 -19.15 20.41
CA GLY A 214 5.16 -19.57 19.01
C GLY A 214 6.34 -19.10 18.15
N PRO A 215 6.71 -17.81 18.16
CA PRO A 215 7.85 -17.39 17.35
C PRO A 215 9.18 -17.99 17.84
N ASN A 216 9.29 -18.30 19.13
CA ASN A 216 10.45 -19.03 19.67
C ASN A 216 10.43 -20.52 19.26
N LEU A 217 9.26 -21.16 19.14
CA LEU A 217 9.11 -22.51 18.61
C LEU A 217 9.68 -22.59 17.18
N VAL A 218 9.26 -21.67 16.29
CA VAL A 218 9.78 -21.60 14.92
C VAL A 218 11.30 -21.43 14.92
N LYS A 219 11.82 -20.48 15.72
CA LYS A 219 13.26 -20.25 15.86
C LYS A 219 14.03 -21.46 16.38
N LYS A 220 13.46 -22.29 17.25
CA LYS A 220 14.12 -23.50 17.77
C LYS A 220 14.14 -24.64 16.76
N LEU A 221 13.07 -24.79 15.97
CA LEU A 221 12.93 -25.88 15.01
C LEU A 221 13.72 -25.59 13.72
N PHE A 222 13.69 -24.35 13.24
CA PHE A 222 14.18 -23.99 11.91
C PHE A 222 15.38 -23.03 11.95
N LYS A 223 16.17 -23.07 13.03
CA LYS A 223 17.33 -22.18 13.28
C LYS A 223 18.48 -22.33 12.29
N THR A 224 18.53 -23.44 11.55
CA THR A 224 19.62 -23.81 10.63
C THR A 224 19.11 -23.82 9.19
N ASN A 225 19.62 -22.90 8.37
CA ASN A 225 19.47 -22.85 6.91
C ASN A 225 20.23 -23.99 6.20
N GLU A 226 20.10 -25.23 6.67
CA GLU A 226 20.77 -26.37 6.05
C GLU A 226 19.75 -27.34 5.50
N GLY A 227 19.55 -27.23 4.19
CA GLY A 227 18.84 -28.22 3.38
C GLY A 227 18.23 -27.59 2.14
N LYS A 228 18.85 -27.78 0.98
CA LYS A 228 18.13 -27.79 -0.30
C LYS A 228 17.20 -29.00 -0.42
N ASP A 229 17.22 -29.88 0.59
CA ASP A 229 16.38 -31.05 0.66
C ASP A 229 14.98 -30.66 1.10
N LYS A 230 14.00 -31.10 0.30
CA LYS A 230 12.58 -31.02 0.61
C LYS A 230 12.18 -31.85 1.83
N THR A 231 13.10 -32.60 2.43
CA THR A 231 12.82 -33.51 3.55
C THR A 231 13.62 -33.07 4.76
N TYR A 232 12.93 -32.90 5.87
CA TYR A 232 13.50 -32.57 7.17
C TYR A 232 13.00 -33.58 8.19
N SER A 233 13.91 -34.16 8.96
CA SER A 233 13.56 -34.95 10.15
C SER A 233 14.35 -34.44 11.34
N LYS A 234 13.69 -34.32 12.49
CA LYS A 234 14.31 -33.92 13.74
C LYS A 234 13.70 -34.67 14.92
N ILE A 235 14.57 -35.18 15.79
CA ILE A 235 14.17 -35.74 17.08
C ILE A 235 13.96 -34.58 18.07
N LEU A 236 12.73 -34.44 18.54
CA LEU A 236 12.25 -33.52 19.57
C LEU A 236 12.44 -34.15 20.94
N ASN A 237 13.58 -33.91 21.58
CA ASN A 237 13.84 -34.33 22.96
C ASN A 237 13.15 -33.40 23.98
N GLU A 238 12.80 -33.91 25.16
CA GLU A 238 12.05 -33.16 26.21
C GLU A 238 12.75 -31.88 26.67
N PHE A 239 14.08 -31.80 26.51
CA PHE A 239 14.87 -30.61 26.84
C PHE A 239 14.81 -29.52 25.75
N GLU A 240 14.39 -29.83 24.53
CA GLU A 240 14.34 -28.85 23.43
C GLU A 240 13.06 -28.03 23.42
N LEU A 241 11.91 -28.68 23.61
CA LEU A 241 10.59 -28.04 23.58
C LEU A 241 9.90 -28.17 24.94
N SER A 242 9.37 -27.04 25.43
CA SER A 242 8.45 -27.04 26.57
C SER A 242 7.17 -27.82 26.24
N THR A 243 6.41 -28.23 27.25
CA THR A 243 5.07 -28.83 27.04
C THR A 243 4.17 -27.90 26.22
N SER A 244 4.22 -26.60 26.47
CA SER A 244 3.43 -25.59 25.73
C SER A 244 3.85 -25.51 24.26
N GLN A 245 5.16 -25.61 23.99
CA GLN A 245 5.71 -25.65 22.63
C GLN A 245 5.30 -26.92 21.88
N ARG A 246 5.24 -28.07 22.56
CA ARG A 246 4.80 -29.34 21.95
C ARG A 246 3.33 -29.30 21.56
N VAL A 247 2.45 -28.84 22.47
CA VAL A 247 1.02 -28.69 22.18
C VAL A 247 0.80 -27.75 21.00
N LEU A 248 1.48 -26.60 20.98
CA LEU A 248 1.40 -25.68 19.85
C LEU A 248 1.90 -26.30 18.55
N LEU A 249 3.01 -27.03 18.58
CA LEU A 249 3.55 -27.71 17.41
C LEU A 249 2.54 -28.72 16.85
N GLU A 250 1.93 -29.54 17.72
CA GLU A 250 0.89 -30.49 17.35
C GLU A 250 -0.32 -29.79 16.71
N GLU A 251 -0.81 -28.68 17.29
CA GLU A 251 -1.92 -27.90 16.73
C GLU A 251 -1.59 -27.32 15.36
N VAL A 252 -0.38 -26.78 15.18
CA VAL A 252 0.08 -26.23 13.89
C VAL A 252 0.21 -27.34 12.85
N VAL A 253 0.77 -28.50 13.22
CA VAL A 253 0.90 -29.65 12.31
C VAL A 253 -0.46 -30.21 11.92
N ILE A 254 -1.38 -30.38 12.88
CA ILE A 254 -2.76 -30.81 12.61
C ILE A 254 -3.42 -29.83 11.63
N THR A 255 -3.25 -28.53 11.86
CA THR A 255 -3.83 -27.47 11.02
C THR A 255 -3.30 -27.52 9.59
N LEU A 256 -1.98 -27.56 9.40
CA LEU A 256 -1.38 -27.64 8.06
C LEU A 256 -1.76 -28.96 7.35
N ASN A 257 -1.84 -30.07 8.09
CA ASN A 257 -2.21 -31.38 7.55
C ASN A 257 -3.67 -31.52 7.12
N LYS A 258 -4.56 -30.59 7.50
CA LYS A 258 -5.93 -30.57 6.96
C LYS A 258 -5.93 -30.48 5.41
N GLY A 259 -4.91 -29.86 4.82
CA GLY A 259 -4.75 -29.75 3.37
C GLY A 259 -3.42 -30.28 2.81
N LEU A 260 -2.42 -30.55 3.65
CA LEU A 260 -1.07 -30.95 3.23
C LEU A 260 -0.66 -32.21 3.99
N ASN A 261 -0.79 -33.42 3.45
CA ASN A 261 -0.33 -34.66 4.11
C ASN A 261 1.21 -34.80 4.09
N SER A 262 1.91 -33.78 4.56
CA SER A 262 3.34 -33.55 4.37
C SER A 262 4.11 -33.41 5.68
N ILE A 263 3.44 -33.42 6.83
CA ILE A 263 4.07 -33.31 8.14
C ILE A 263 3.63 -34.48 9.02
N SER A 264 4.55 -35.10 9.75
CA SER A 264 4.21 -36.14 10.72
C SER A 264 4.99 -35.93 12.02
N ILE A 265 4.32 -36.25 13.12
CA ILE A 265 4.93 -36.36 14.45
C ILE A 265 4.70 -37.80 14.92
N GLN A 266 5.77 -38.57 15.09
CA GLN A 266 5.70 -39.94 15.60
C GLN A 266 6.56 -40.05 16.87
N GLY A 267 5.90 -40.12 18.02
CA GLY A 267 6.57 -40.03 19.31
C GLY A 267 7.30 -38.69 19.41
N ASP A 268 8.63 -38.75 19.49
CA ASP A 268 9.50 -37.58 19.54
C ASP A 268 10.06 -37.18 18.16
N GLU A 269 9.74 -37.87 17.06
CA GLU A 269 10.27 -37.50 15.74
C GLU A 269 9.30 -36.60 14.98
N LEU A 270 9.77 -35.42 14.56
CA LEU A 270 9.12 -34.54 13.60
C LEU A 270 9.71 -34.78 12.22
N ALA A 271 8.88 -35.19 11.25
CA ALA A 271 9.27 -35.30 9.84
C ALA A 271 8.41 -34.36 8.98
N ILE A 272 9.05 -33.62 8.08
CA ILE A 272 8.43 -32.66 7.17
C ILE A 272 8.93 -32.93 5.76
N TYR A 273 8.01 -33.13 4.82
CA TYR A 273 8.26 -33.04 3.38
C TYR A 273 7.78 -31.67 2.88
N ALA A 274 8.66 -30.69 2.87
CA ALA A 274 8.36 -29.30 2.51
C ALA A 274 8.73 -29.01 1.05
N ASP A 275 7.73 -28.69 0.24
CA ASP A 275 7.90 -28.01 -1.03
C ASP A 275 6.98 -26.79 -1.15
N GLY A 276 7.22 -25.98 -2.18
CA GLY A 276 6.41 -24.79 -2.47
C GLY A 276 6.24 -23.88 -1.25
N ASP A 277 4.99 -23.52 -0.96
CA ASP A 277 4.66 -22.58 0.12
C ASP A 277 4.94 -23.18 1.52
N LEU A 278 4.96 -24.51 1.70
CA LEU A 278 5.32 -25.13 2.98
C LEU A 278 6.81 -24.97 3.29
N TYR A 279 7.66 -25.06 2.26
CA TYR A 279 9.09 -24.74 2.40
C TYR A 279 9.27 -23.27 2.77
N LYS A 280 8.59 -22.36 2.08
CA LYS A 280 8.66 -20.92 2.39
C LYS A 280 8.20 -20.59 3.80
N PHE A 281 7.10 -21.19 4.24
CA PHE A 281 6.52 -20.97 5.55
C PHE A 281 7.54 -21.22 6.67
N TRP A 282 8.27 -22.34 6.60
CA TRP A 282 9.21 -22.76 7.62
C TRP A 282 10.64 -22.25 7.42
N TRP A 283 11.20 -22.35 6.20
CA TRP A 283 12.61 -22.02 5.92
C TRP A 283 12.84 -20.60 5.44
N GLU A 284 11.91 -20.02 4.68
CA GLU A 284 11.97 -18.59 4.31
C GLU A 284 11.31 -17.71 5.39
N ASN A 285 10.79 -18.33 6.46
CA ASN A 285 10.11 -17.68 7.59
C ASN A 285 8.90 -16.81 7.18
N CYS A 286 8.22 -17.17 6.08
CA CYS A 286 7.06 -16.43 5.58
C CYS A 286 5.81 -16.56 6.47
N TRP A 287 5.83 -17.34 7.57
CA TRP A 287 4.70 -17.44 8.49
C TRP A 287 4.23 -16.06 9.00
N LEU A 288 5.14 -15.10 9.18
CA LEU A 288 4.79 -13.76 9.63
C LEU A 288 4.07 -12.94 8.54
N GLU A 289 4.40 -13.19 7.28
CA GLU A 289 3.67 -12.61 6.13
C GLU A 289 2.25 -13.17 6.06
N TRP A 290 2.10 -14.50 6.21
CA TRP A 290 0.79 -15.17 6.27
C TRP A 290 -0.08 -14.64 7.41
N TYR A 291 0.52 -14.44 8.60
CA TYR A 291 -0.18 -13.85 9.73
C TYR A 291 -0.65 -12.42 9.42
N THR A 292 0.27 -11.58 8.93
CA THR A 292 -0.03 -10.18 8.60
C THR A 292 -1.11 -10.07 7.53
N PHE A 293 -1.04 -10.91 6.49
CA PHE A 293 -2.06 -11.03 5.45
C PHE A 293 -3.42 -11.41 6.05
N SER A 294 -3.49 -12.45 6.88
CA SER A 294 -4.73 -12.90 7.53
C SER A 294 -5.36 -11.80 8.36
N VAL A 295 -4.55 -11.03 9.10
CA VAL A 295 -5.06 -9.92 9.91
C VAL A 295 -5.68 -8.83 9.04
N ILE A 296 -5.06 -8.48 7.90
CA ILE A 296 -5.62 -7.46 6.99
C ILE A 296 -6.89 -7.98 6.30
N GLU A 297 -6.92 -9.26 5.95
CA GLU A 297 -8.09 -9.91 5.36
C GLU A 297 -9.28 -9.93 6.34
N ASP A 298 -9.04 -10.21 7.62
CA ASP A 298 -10.07 -10.08 8.67
C ASP A 298 -10.58 -8.63 8.77
N LEU A 299 -9.68 -7.64 8.66
CA LEU A 299 -10.06 -6.22 8.64
C LEU A 299 -10.86 -5.84 7.39
N HIS A 300 -10.65 -6.50 6.26
CA HIS A 300 -11.48 -6.38 5.06
C HIS A 300 -12.90 -6.94 5.30
N MET A 301 -13.01 -8.06 6.01
CA MET A 301 -14.26 -8.80 6.23
C MET A 301 -15.19 -8.22 7.33
N LYS A 302 -14.68 -7.39 8.25
CA LYS A 302 -15.51 -6.74 9.30
C LYS A 302 -16.70 -6.00 8.70
N PRO A 303 -17.82 -5.75 9.41
CA PRO A 303 -18.94 -4.96 8.89
C PRO A 303 -18.51 -3.57 8.41
N VAL A 304 -19.24 -2.97 7.46
CA VAL A 304 -18.91 -1.66 6.87
C VAL A 304 -18.94 -0.58 7.97
N THR A 305 -17.76 -0.27 8.50
CA THR A 305 -17.43 1.10 8.89
C THR A 305 -16.87 1.80 7.66
N ASP A 306 -16.85 3.14 7.63
CA ASP A 306 -16.27 3.98 6.57
C ASP A 306 -14.74 3.80 6.41
N TRP A 307 -14.15 2.65 6.73
CA TRP A 307 -12.70 2.49 6.85
C TRP A 307 -12.26 1.03 6.69
N LYS A 308 -12.60 0.45 5.53
CA LYS A 308 -12.25 -0.93 5.20
C LYS A 308 -11.05 -1.00 4.28
N TYR A 309 -10.21 -2.00 4.53
CA TYR A 309 -9.20 -2.40 3.56
C TYR A 309 -9.88 -3.04 2.33
N ASN A 310 -9.31 -2.80 1.16
CA ASN A 310 -9.45 -3.69 0.04
C ASN A 310 -8.76 -5.02 0.34
N LEU A 311 -9.04 -6.04 -0.48
CA LEU A 311 -8.44 -7.35 -0.29
C LEU A 311 -6.90 -7.21 -0.31
N PRO A 312 -6.17 -7.77 0.68
CA PRO A 312 -4.73 -7.65 0.73
C PRO A 312 -4.04 -8.47 -0.37
N TRP A 313 -2.81 -8.07 -0.63
CA TRP A 313 -1.90 -8.62 -1.63
C TRP A 313 -0.64 -9.07 -0.90
N ASN A 314 -0.01 -10.17 -1.32
CA ASN A 314 1.28 -10.62 -0.80
C ASN A 314 2.25 -10.98 -1.94
N ASP A 315 3.55 -10.98 -1.62
CA ASP A 315 4.64 -11.24 -2.59
C ASP A 315 4.49 -10.35 -3.85
N VAL A 316 4.23 -9.05 -3.65
CA VAL A 316 3.92 -8.11 -4.73
C VAL A 316 5.21 -7.67 -5.41
N LYS A 317 5.43 -8.09 -6.66
CA LYS A 317 6.67 -7.80 -7.40
C LYS A 317 6.48 -6.78 -8.50
N PHE A 318 7.33 -5.77 -8.51
CA PHE A 318 7.27 -4.65 -9.44
C PHE A 318 8.66 -4.10 -9.71
N THR A 319 8.78 -3.33 -10.79
CA THR A 319 10.03 -2.67 -11.18
C THR A 319 9.89 -1.19 -11.41
N TRP A 320 10.98 -0.48 -11.21
CA TRP A 320 11.14 0.90 -11.68
C TRP A 320 12.53 1.12 -12.27
N ASP A 321 12.69 2.23 -13.00
CA ASP A 321 13.96 2.63 -13.57
C ASP A 321 14.96 3.07 -12.47
N GLY A 322 16.15 2.47 -12.53
CA GLY A 322 17.30 2.89 -11.74
C GLY A 322 17.97 4.10 -12.38
N SER A 323 18.63 4.94 -11.57
CA SER A 323 19.25 6.18 -12.04
C SER A 323 20.32 5.94 -13.13
N HIS A 324 21.04 4.81 -13.12
CA HIS A 324 22.16 4.55 -14.04
C HIS A 324 22.31 3.09 -14.56
N SER A 325 21.36 2.16 -14.31
CA SER A 325 21.47 0.74 -14.72
C SER A 325 20.13 -0.01 -14.50
N PRO A 326 19.99 -1.34 -14.77
CA PRO A 326 18.72 -1.98 -15.18
C PRO A 326 17.58 -1.84 -14.16
N LEU A 327 16.36 -2.14 -14.63
CA LEU A 327 15.14 -2.18 -13.83
C LEU A 327 15.39 -2.81 -12.44
N ILE A 328 15.08 -2.06 -11.39
CA ILE A 328 15.25 -2.50 -10.00
C ILE A 328 14.02 -3.31 -9.61
N ASP A 329 14.21 -4.61 -9.36
CA ASP A 329 13.17 -5.50 -8.83
C ASP A 329 12.93 -5.19 -7.35
N ASN A 330 11.66 -4.95 -7.02
CA ASN A 330 11.19 -4.73 -5.66
C ASN A 330 10.09 -5.73 -5.33
N GLN A 331 9.98 -6.06 -4.05
CA GLN A 331 8.96 -6.93 -3.49
C GLN A 331 8.32 -6.24 -2.29
N LEU A 332 6.99 -6.30 -2.18
CA LEU A 332 6.26 -5.99 -0.95
C LEU A 332 5.78 -7.30 -0.35
N ASP A 333 6.10 -7.55 0.92
CA ASP A 333 5.69 -8.76 1.61
C ASP A 333 4.16 -8.83 1.73
N VAL A 334 3.53 -7.79 2.29
CA VAL A 334 2.08 -7.62 2.30
C VAL A 334 1.69 -6.17 2.00
N ALA A 335 0.73 -5.97 1.10
CA ALA A 335 0.21 -4.66 0.72
C ALA A 335 -1.32 -4.65 0.65
N ALA A 336 -1.95 -3.54 0.98
CA ALA A 336 -3.39 -3.35 0.81
C ALA A 336 -3.68 -1.87 0.58
N THR A 337 -4.86 -1.53 0.07
CA THR A 337 -5.30 -0.12 0.05
C THR A 337 -6.51 0.10 0.92
N ARG A 338 -6.65 1.32 1.43
CA ARG A 338 -7.80 1.78 2.22
C ARG A 338 -7.98 3.27 2.00
N GLY A 339 -9.15 3.66 1.48
CA GLY A 339 -9.47 5.07 1.24
C GLY A 339 -8.47 5.79 0.34
N GLY A 340 -7.97 5.11 -0.69
CA GLY A 340 -6.93 5.64 -1.59
C GLY A 340 -5.54 5.71 -0.98
N ARG A 341 -5.31 5.27 0.27
CA ARG A 341 -3.97 5.13 0.86
C ARG A 341 -3.45 3.71 0.67
N LEU A 342 -2.14 3.57 0.46
CA LEU A 342 -1.46 2.28 0.43
C LEU A 342 -0.97 1.92 1.83
N LEU A 343 -1.17 0.68 2.25
CA LEU A 343 -0.49 0.08 3.40
C LEU A 343 0.59 -0.84 2.86
N ILE A 344 1.81 -0.71 3.36
CA ILE A 344 2.93 -1.61 3.08
C ILE A 344 3.41 -2.19 4.40
N CYS A 345 3.32 -3.52 4.54
CA CYS A 345 3.88 -4.23 5.67
C CYS A 345 5.09 -5.04 5.22
N GLU A 346 6.26 -4.69 5.76
CA GLU A 346 7.50 -5.46 5.61
C GLU A 346 7.61 -6.42 6.82
N CYS A 347 7.73 -7.72 6.57
CA CYS A 347 7.79 -8.74 7.60
C CYS A 347 9.22 -9.27 7.74
N LYS A 348 9.78 -9.20 8.94
CA LYS A 348 11.14 -9.69 9.20
C LYS A 348 11.23 -10.51 10.47
N THR A 349 11.86 -11.67 10.36
CA THR A 349 12.09 -12.62 11.45
C THR A 349 13.59 -12.91 11.59
N GLY A 350 13.99 -13.47 12.73
CA GLY A 350 15.37 -13.95 12.92
C GLY A 350 16.42 -12.85 13.20
N SER A 351 17.68 -13.11 12.87
CA SER A 351 18.82 -12.28 13.27
C SER A 351 19.01 -10.99 12.44
N GLY A 352 18.46 -10.94 11.23
CA GLY A 352 18.58 -9.80 10.29
C GLY A 352 17.63 -8.63 10.59
N VAL A 353 16.69 -8.78 11.52
CA VAL A 353 15.67 -7.75 11.86
C VAL A 353 16.27 -6.38 12.23
N THR A 354 17.49 -6.38 12.78
CA THR A 354 18.16 -5.15 13.23
C THR A 354 19.06 -4.54 12.16
N GLU A 355 19.02 -5.03 10.93
CA GLU A 355 19.76 -4.49 9.79
C GLU A 355 19.05 -3.28 9.21
N SER A 356 19.80 -2.19 9.02
CA SER A 356 19.23 -0.91 8.58
C SER A 356 18.79 -0.90 7.13
N GLU A 357 19.35 -1.80 6.31
CA GLU A 357 19.06 -1.91 4.88
C GLU A 357 17.56 -2.10 4.61
N HIS A 358 16.89 -2.97 5.37
CA HIS A 358 15.45 -3.20 5.24
C HIS A 358 14.63 -1.92 5.48
N LEU A 359 14.98 -1.11 6.48
CA LEU A 359 14.28 0.15 6.74
C LEU A 359 14.53 1.19 5.64
N PHE A 360 15.75 1.27 5.13
CA PHE A 360 16.07 2.19 4.04
C PHE A 360 15.40 1.79 2.73
N GLN A 361 15.34 0.48 2.44
CA GLN A 361 14.62 -0.04 1.28
C GLN A 361 13.13 0.26 1.40
N LEU A 362 12.50 -0.04 2.54
CA LEU A 362 11.08 0.25 2.78
C LEU A 362 10.78 1.74 2.68
N SER A 363 11.61 2.60 3.27
CA SER A 363 11.46 4.06 3.16
C SER A 363 11.63 4.56 1.72
N THR A 364 12.56 3.98 0.95
CA THR A 364 12.79 4.34 -0.46
C THR A 364 11.59 3.94 -1.32
N ILE A 365 11.05 2.73 -1.11
CA ILE A 365 9.82 2.26 -1.74
C ILE A 365 8.67 3.22 -1.40
N GLY A 366 8.47 3.52 -0.11
CA GLY A 366 7.42 4.43 0.35
C GLY A 366 7.49 5.80 -0.32
N LYS A 367 8.67 6.43 -0.35
CA LYS A 367 8.89 7.73 -1.01
C LYS A 367 8.55 7.69 -2.50
N ARG A 368 8.91 6.61 -3.21
CA ARG A 368 8.58 6.46 -4.64
C ARG A 368 7.10 6.20 -4.91
N LEU A 369 6.38 5.62 -3.95
CA LEU A 369 4.94 5.40 -3.99
C LEU A 369 4.13 6.58 -3.41
N GLY A 370 4.80 7.72 -3.23
CA GLY A 370 4.24 8.98 -2.77
C GLY A 370 3.97 9.04 -1.26
N ALA A 371 3.49 10.20 -0.82
CA ALA A 371 3.27 10.50 0.59
C ALA A 371 2.05 9.76 1.21
N PHE A 372 1.28 9.03 0.40
CA PHE A 372 0.04 8.37 0.83
C PHE A 372 0.23 6.86 1.07
N ALA A 373 1.39 6.50 1.62
CA ALA A 373 1.73 5.14 2.02
C ALA A 373 1.98 5.05 3.53
N ASP A 374 1.24 4.19 4.21
CA ASP A 374 1.48 3.80 5.60
C ASP A 374 2.53 2.67 5.59
N LEU A 375 3.70 2.92 6.19
CA LEU A 375 4.80 1.95 6.26
C LEU A 375 4.83 1.25 7.61
N VAL A 376 4.74 -0.07 7.61
CA VAL A 376 4.73 -0.89 8.82
C VAL A 376 5.82 -1.96 8.74
N TYR A 377 6.64 -2.04 9.78
CA TYR A 377 7.67 -3.05 9.95
C TYR A 377 7.25 -4.04 11.03
N VAL A 378 6.87 -5.25 10.62
CA VAL A 378 6.34 -6.30 11.49
C VAL A 378 7.44 -7.30 11.78
N THR A 379 7.66 -7.63 13.06
CA THR A 379 8.75 -8.52 13.45
C THR A 379 8.48 -9.38 14.69
N ASP A 380 9.14 -10.52 14.75
CA ASP A 380 9.17 -11.42 15.91
C ASP A 380 10.29 -11.10 16.93
N TYR A 381 10.92 -9.93 16.80
CA TYR A 381 12.00 -9.49 17.69
C TYR A 381 11.43 -8.80 18.94
N PRO A 382 11.75 -9.28 20.16
CA PRO A 382 11.11 -8.83 21.40
C PRO A 382 11.37 -7.36 21.77
N ASP A 383 12.53 -6.84 21.40
CA ASP A 383 13.00 -5.54 21.86
C ASP A 383 12.73 -4.39 20.87
N LEU A 384 12.27 -4.69 19.65
CA LEU A 384 12.05 -3.66 18.63
C LEU A 384 10.73 -2.94 18.89
N GLY A 385 10.75 -1.60 18.90
CA GLY A 385 9.61 -0.77 19.28
C GLY A 385 9.41 -0.59 20.79
N ASN A 386 10.27 -1.17 21.63
CA ASN A 386 10.24 -0.97 23.08
C ASN A 386 11.20 0.17 23.51
N PRO A 387 10.69 1.32 24.00
CA PRO A 387 11.54 2.45 24.41
C PRO A 387 12.42 2.14 25.62
N PHE A 388 12.05 1.13 26.41
CA PHE A 388 12.77 0.65 27.59
C PHE A 388 13.70 -0.53 27.31
N SER A 389 13.86 -0.92 26.04
CA SER A 389 14.78 -2.01 25.69
C SER A 389 16.20 -1.72 26.18
N ARG A 390 16.81 -2.74 26.79
CA ARG A 390 18.22 -2.72 27.20
C ARG A 390 19.16 -3.03 26.02
N HIS A 391 18.62 -3.48 24.89
CA HIS A 391 19.39 -3.79 23.69
C HIS A 391 19.60 -2.53 22.85
N GLU A 392 20.78 -1.93 22.96
CA GLU A 392 21.13 -0.67 22.28
C GLU A 392 20.91 -0.71 20.77
N LYS A 393 21.21 -1.85 20.13
CA LYS A 393 20.99 -2.05 18.68
C LYS A 393 19.49 -1.95 18.31
N ALA A 394 18.62 -2.59 19.09
CA ALA A 394 17.17 -2.56 18.88
C ALA A 394 16.59 -1.16 19.11
N LYS A 395 17.07 -0.46 20.13
CA LYS A 395 16.68 0.93 20.41
C LYS A 395 17.09 1.87 19.28
N LYS A 396 18.35 1.81 18.82
CA LYS A 396 18.85 2.59 17.67
C LYS A 396 18.04 2.32 16.41
N GLN A 397 17.72 1.06 16.15
CA GLN A 397 16.93 0.68 14.99
C GLN A 397 15.48 1.17 15.10
N SER A 398 14.89 1.16 16.30
CA SER A 398 13.55 1.71 16.54
C SER A 398 13.49 3.20 16.28
N VAL A 399 14.47 3.96 16.79
CA VAL A 399 14.60 5.40 16.52
C VAL A 399 14.74 5.66 15.02
N ARG A 400 15.54 4.86 14.31
CA ARG A 400 15.72 4.99 12.86
C ARG A 400 14.43 4.75 12.10
N ALA A 401 13.70 3.67 12.40
CA ALA A 401 12.42 3.38 11.74
C ALA A 401 11.43 4.54 11.94
N LEU A 402 11.28 5.01 13.18
CA LEU A 402 10.37 6.10 13.50
C LEU A 402 10.77 7.42 12.84
N ALA A 403 12.07 7.72 12.73
CA ALA A 403 12.57 8.88 11.99
C ALA A 403 12.31 8.81 10.48
N LEU A 404 12.08 7.61 9.94
CA LEU A 404 11.70 7.35 8.55
C LEU A 404 10.18 7.20 8.38
N ASP A 405 9.38 7.54 9.39
CA ASP A 405 7.92 7.39 9.40
C ASP A 405 7.43 5.94 9.26
N ILE A 406 8.23 4.98 9.75
CA ILE A 406 7.89 3.55 9.75
C ILE A 406 7.36 3.15 11.13
N LEU A 407 6.12 2.66 11.17
CA LEU A 407 5.51 2.07 12.37
C LEU A 407 6.14 0.71 12.66
N ILE A 408 6.52 0.43 13.91
CA ILE A 408 7.05 -0.87 14.31
C ILE A 408 6.00 -1.68 15.04
N VAL A 409 5.84 -2.96 14.66
CA VAL A 409 5.08 -3.95 15.42
C VAL A 409 6.03 -5.10 15.78
N GLY A 410 6.52 -5.13 17.01
CA GLY A 410 7.39 -6.17 17.53
C GLY A 410 6.63 -7.36 18.12
N LEU A 411 7.38 -8.31 18.70
CA LEU A 411 6.86 -9.59 19.17
C LEU A 411 5.67 -9.44 20.14
N GLU A 412 5.80 -8.58 21.14
CA GLU A 412 4.76 -8.38 22.17
C GLU A 412 3.50 -7.71 21.60
N GLN A 413 3.62 -7.02 20.46
CA GLN A 413 2.51 -6.35 19.79
C GLN A 413 1.81 -7.24 18.75
N LEU A 414 2.39 -8.39 18.35
CA LEU A 414 1.80 -9.26 17.33
C LEU A 414 0.33 -9.61 17.64
N PRO A 415 -0.06 -10.04 18.85
CA PRO A 415 -1.46 -10.35 19.14
C PRO A 415 -2.44 -9.17 18.98
N TYR A 416 -1.91 -7.95 18.90
CA TYR A 416 -2.66 -6.70 18.74
C TYR A 416 -2.50 -6.08 17.36
N LEU A 417 -1.86 -6.77 16.39
CA LEU A 417 -1.53 -6.24 15.07
C LEU A 417 -2.74 -5.58 14.38
N ALA A 418 -3.93 -6.17 14.49
CA ALA A 418 -5.16 -5.60 13.94
C ALA A 418 -5.42 -4.15 14.40
N SER A 419 -5.15 -3.83 15.67
CA SER A 419 -5.33 -2.49 16.22
C SER A 419 -4.28 -1.48 15.70
N TYR A 420 -3.07 -1.96 15.40
CA TYR A 420 -2.02 -1.15 14.80
C TYR A 420 -2.35 -0.82 13.35
N LEU A 421 -2.81 -1.82 12.57
CA LEU A 421 -3.17 -1.64 11.16
C LEU A 421 -4.48 -0.85 10.98
N GLN A 422 -5.41 -0.85 11.94
CA GLN A 422 -6.60 0.01 11.86
C GLN A 422 -6.26 1.51 11.89
N GLU A 423 -5.25 1.91 12.65
CA GLU A 423 -4.88 3.32 12.84
C GLU A 423 -3.34 3.51 12.87
N PRO A 424 -2.62 3.21 11.77
CA PRO A 424 -1.16 3.17 11.76
C PRO A 424 -0.55 4.52 12.14
N ASP A 425 -1.08 5.62 11.61
CA ASP A 425 -0.63 6.99 11.93
C ASP A 425 -0.72 7.33 13.42
N LYS A 426 -1.81 6.92 14.07
CA LYS A 426 -2.03 7.15 15.50
C LYS A 426 -0.98 6.41 16.33
N TRP A 427 -0.69 5.16 15.97
CA TRP A 427 0.33 4.36 16.63
C TRP A 427 1.74 4.84 16.34
N LEU A 428 2.02 5.31 15.13
CA LEU A 428 3.30 5.92 14.75
C LEU A 428 3.56 7.17 15.61
N ARG A 429 2.59 8.09 15.68
CA ARG A 429 2.64 9.29 16.54
C ARG A 429 2.80 8.93 18.02
N LYS A 430 2.17 7.85 18.48
CA LYS A 430 2.32 7.35 19.85
C LYS A 430 3.74 6.81 20.11
N GLN A 431 4.29 6.00 19.21
CA GLN A 431 5.65 5.48 19.34
C GLN A 431 6.70 6.60 19.26
N LYS A 432 6.58 7.53 18.31
CA LYS A 432 7.46 8.72 18.25
C LYS A 432 7.54 9.45 19.59
N ARG A 433 6.38 9.76 20.20
CA ARG A 433 6.32 10.38 21.54
C ARG A 433 7.00 9.54 22.62
N GLN A 434 6.82 8.23 22.61
CA GLN A 434 7.47 7.33 23.57
C GLN A 434 8.99 7.30 23.43
N PHE A 435 9.51 7.56 22.23
CA PHE A 435 10.95 7.65 21.95
C PHE A 435 11.50 9.09 21.99
N GLY A 436 10.66 10.10 22.24
CA GLY A 436 11.05 11.51 22.28
C GLY A 436 11.34 12.13 20.91
N LEU A 437 10.66 11.65 19.87
CA LEU A 437 10.74 12.13 18.48
C LEU A 437 9.56 13.01 18.09
#